data_AF-A0A1F4JHM7-F1
#
_entry.id   AF-A0A1F4JHM7-F1
#
_cell.length_a   1.000
_cell.length_b   1.000
_cell.length_c   1.000
_cell.angle_alpha   90.00
_cell.angle_beta   90.00
_cell.angle_gamma   90.00
#
_symmetry.space_group_name_H-M   'P 1'
#
loop_
_entity.id
_entity.type
_entity.pdbx_description
1 polymer ?
#
loop_
_entity_poly.entity_id
_entity_poly.type
_entity_poly.pdbx_seq_one_letter_code
_entity_poly.pdbx_strand_id
1 'polypeptide(L)'
;MPFIYSTLSHPLRVPLAAEIHSRPSLNIDAPESISYFAVYGDNGIAPGPSNAVTQNAILAAFCAHFGVAAPVLEAKYFHHDFGRFRLKWECHTEFATYTFAQHHERQLSIPEAFEHVPLLHIPQQWLMSLQGKIMVAAHIVVDQTSGSTESFAQELQDVFEGSTLVGSRVVQGGELWTDFLMQADGFSRFVVRDAGLRGRQAGRLVQRVLEIETYRMMALLGLPHAQQAAPILNSIESELVTLTATMVETDDASLGRLNEPDADEEQKLLDHITRLAARAEKLSLDNSYRFAASQAYFRLVHARIEELREERMEGIPTVEEFMDRRLTPAMRTCEAMANRQEALAQRIANTNDLLRTRVGVAQERQNRKILQSMNARAGHQLRLQQAVEGLSVVAISYYLIGLFSYLGKAAEAMGWVKNSGIGVGLLIPVVAAGVWIGLRQVHKKIRIRPE
;
A
#
# COMPACT_ATOMS: atom_id res chain seq x y z
N MET A 1 2.33 49.12 -22.38
CA MET A 1 3.74 48.70 -22.42
C MET A 1 3.83 47.27 -21.91
N PRO A 2 4.55 46.34 -22.58
CA PRO A 2 4.83 45.03 -22.01
C PRO A 2 5.63 45.21 -20.72
N PHE A 3 5.47 44.31 -19.74
CA PHE A 3 6.33 44.27 -18.57
C PHE A 3 7.77 43.91 -19.01
N ILE A 4 8.70 44.87 -19.01
CA ILE A 4 10.09 44.71 -19.49
C ILE A 4 11.06 44.28 -18.36
N TYR A 5 10.57 43.94 -17.17
CA TYR A 5 11.41 43.44 -16.08
C TYR A 5 11.32 41.92 -15.98
N SER A 6 12.03 41.21 -16.86
CA SER A 6 12.12 39.74 -16.85
C SER A 6 12.62 39.17 -15.52
N THR A 7 13.42 39.95 -14.77
CA THR A 7 13.96 39.59 -13.45
C THR A 7 12.94 39.65 -12.31
N LEU A 8 11.81 40.34 -12.50
CA LEU A 8 10.71 40.38 -11.51
C LEU A 8 9.67 39.28 -11.74
N SER A 9 9.67 38.63 -12.91
CA SER A 9 8.72 37.56 -13.22
C SER A 9 9.27 36.22 -12.76
N HIS A 10 8.56 35.55 -11.85
CA HIS A 10 8.89 34.19 -11.48
C HIS A 10 8.93 33.28 -12.73
N PRO A 11 9.93 32.39 -12.90
CA PRO A 11 10.07 31.56 -14.12
C PRO A 11 8.83 30.71 -14.43
N LEU A 12 8.13 30.24 -13.39
CA LEU A 12 6.91 29.44 -13.54
C LEU A 12 5.63 30.26 -13.77
N ARG A 13 5.68 31.60 -13.75
CA ARG A 13 4.47 32.42 -13.86
C ARG A 13 3.68 32.14 -15.14
N VAL A 14 4.36 32.09 -16.29
CA VAL A 14 3.71 31.84 -17.58
C VAL A 14 3.25 30.38 -17.70
N PRO A 15 4.07 29.35 -17.42
CA PRO A 15 3.63 27.96 -17.43
C PRO A 15 2.42 27.69 -16.52
N LEU A 16 2.42 28.19 -15.28
CA LEU A 16 1.30 28.00 -14.34
C LEU A 16 0.03 28.74 -14.76
N ALA A 17 0.17 29.95 -15.33
CA ALA A 17 -0.98 30.68 -15.87
C ALA A 17 -1.55 30.00 -17.12
N ALA A 18 -0.70 29.39 -17.95
CA ALA A 18 -1.10 28.63 -19.12
C ALA A 18 -1.78 27.30 -18.74
N GLU A 19 -1.35 26.63 -17.67
CA GLU A 19 -1.94 25.37 -17.20
C GLU A 19 -3.45 25.48 -16.99
N ILE A 20 -3.94 26.57 -16.39
CA ILE A 20 -5.37 26.80 -16.13
C ILE A 20 -6.19 26.88 -17.43
N HIS A 21 -5.60 27.44 -18.50
CA HIS A 21 -6.28 27.65 -19.79
C HIS A 21 -6.02 26.53 -20.79
N SER A 22 -5.21 25.54 -20.44
CA SER A 22 -4.75 24.47 -21.35
C SER A 22 -5.85 23.44 -21.69
N ARG A 23 -7.00 23.48 -21.02
CA ARG A 23 -8.07 22.47 -21.09
C ARG A 23 -9.42 23.02 -21.57
N PRO A 24 -9.51 23.72 -22.71
CA PRO A 24 -10.81 24.17 -23.21
C PRO A 24 -11.69 22.98 -23.60
N SER A 25 -12.99 23.07 -23.32
CA SER A 25 -13.98 22.15 -23.87
C SER A 25 -14.07 22.33 -25.39
N LEU A 26 -14.42 21.27 -26.12
CA LEU A 26 -14.77 21.40 -27.54
C LEU A 26 -15.92 22.41 -27.69
N ASN A 27 -15.87 23.21 -28.75
CA ASN A 27 -17.02 24.01 -29.15
C ASN A 27 -17.98 23.09 -29.89
N ILE A 28 -19.08 22.73 -29.25
CA ILE A 28 -20.09 21.80 -29.76
C ILE A 28 -21.38 22.57 -29.86
N ASP A 29 -21.96 22.59 -31.05
CA ASP A 29 -23.22 23.25 -31.37
C ASP A 29 -24.11 22.24 -32.11
N ALA A 30 -25.37 22.07 -31.66
CA ALA A 30 -26.28 21.12 -32.28
C ALA A 30 -26.60 21.51 -33.74
N PRO A 31 -26.83 20.55 -34.66
CA PRO A 31 -26.77 19.11 -34.45
C PRO A 31 -25.35 18.54 -34.65
N GLU A 32 -24.89 17.74 -33.71
CA GLU A 32 -23.54 17.15 -33.73
C GLU A 32 -23.53 15.70 -33.24
N SER A 33 -22.67 14.87 -33.82
CA SER A 33 -22.36 13.53 -33.31
C SER A 33 -20.92 13.47 -32.82
N ILE A 34 -20.71 12.71 -31.74
CA ILE A 34 -19.41 12.53 -31.10
C ILE A 34 -19.08 11.04 -31.04
N SER A 35 -17.82 10.70 -31.32
CA SER A 35 -17.24 9.40 -31.01
C SER A 35 -16.10 9.58 -30.02
N TYR A 36 -16.07 8.75 -28.99
CA TYR A 36 -15.15 8.90 -27.88
C TYR A 36 -14.47 7.58 -27.54
N PHE A 37 -13.17 7.65 -27.26
CA PHE A 37 -12.41 6.55 -26.69
C PHE A 37 -11.64 7.02 -25.45
N ALA A 38 -11.68 6.23 -24.37
CA ALA A 38 -10.72 6.29 -23.29
C ALA A 38 -9.84 5.05 -23.36
N VAL A 39 -8.57 5.23 -23.73
CA VAL A 39 -7.58 4.16 -23.87
C VAL A 39 -6.75 4.10 -22.60
N TYR A 40 -6.98 3.07 -21.80
CA TYR A 40 -6.22 2.79 -20.59
C TYR A 40 -4.81 2.30 -20.96
N GLY A 41 -3.81 3.03 -20.48
CA GLY A 41 -2.41 2.68 -20.62
C GLY A 41 -2.04 1.62 -19.59
N ASP A 42 -1.20 0.66 -20.00
CA ASP A 42 -0.64 -0.27 -19.03
C ASP A 42 0.35 0.46 -18.12
N ASN A 43 -0.08 0.72 -16.88
CA ASN A 43 0.76 1.27 -15.82
C ASN A 43 1.42 0.15 -14.98
N GLY A 44 1.47 -1.08 -15.49
CA GLY A 44 2.11 -2.22 -14.83
C GLY A 44 3.60 -2.00 -14.55
N ILE A 45 4.12 -2.77 -13.59
CA ILE A 45 5.53 -2.83 -13.17
C ILE A 45 6.47 -3.29 -14.32
N ALA A 46 5.90 -3.68 -15.48
CA ALA A 46 6.66 -4.11 -16.63
C ALA A 46 7.51 -2.96 -17.20
N PRO A 47 8.79 -3.20 -17.53
CA PRO A 47 9.63 -2.19 -18.16
C PRO A 47 9.07 -1.83 -19.54
N GLY A 48 8.54 -0.62 -19.67
CA GLY A 48 7.96 -0.10 -20.90
C GLY A 48 7.95 1.44 -20.93
N PRO A 49 7.72 2.05 -22.11
CA PRO A 49 7.53 3.48 -22.20
C PRO A 49 6.29 3.91 -21.39
N SER A 50 6.38 5.05 -20.72
CA SER A 50 5.24 5.61 -19.98
C SER A 50 4.02 5.81 -20.88
N ASN A 51 2.80 5.74 -20.31
CA ASN A 51 1.56 5.99 -21.04
C ASN A 51 1.63 7.27 -21.89
N ALA A 52 2.19 8.35 -21.35
CA ALA A 52 2.32 9.62 -22.07
C ALA A 52 3.13 9.50 -23.37
N VAL A 53 4.25 8.77 -23.35
CA VAL A 53 5.11 8.56 -24.52
C VAL A 53 4.37 7.73 -25.58
N THR A 54 3.73 6.64 -25.15
CA THR A 54 2.96 5.75 -26.04
C THR A 54 1.81 6.49 -26.71
N GLN A 55 1.02 7.25 -25.95
CA GLN A 55 -0.15 7.97 -26.47
C GLN A 55 0.26 9.14 -27.36
N ASN A 56 1.37 9.83 -27.07
CA ASN A 56 1.92 10.84 -27.97
C ASN A 56 2.32 10.25 -29.34
N ALA A 57 2.94 9.06 -29.35
CA ALA A 57 3.30 8.39 -30.60
C ALA A 57 2.06 7.99 -31.43
N ILE A 58 1.01 7.48 -30.76
CA ILE A 58 -0.28 7.15 -31.39
C ILE A 58 -0.93 8.40 -31.99
N LEU A 59 -0.97 9.50 -31.25
CA LEU A 59 -1.51 10.77 -31.75
C LEU A 59 -0.67 11.34 -32.90
N ALA A 60 0.66 11.24 -32.83
CA ALA A 60 1.53 11.71 -33.89
C ALA A 60 1.30 10.93 -35.20
N ALA A 61 1.11 9.61 -35.11
CA ALA A 61 0.74 8.79 -36.26
C ALA A 61 -0.63 9.20 -36.85
N PHE A 62 -1.61 9.53 -36.00
CA PHE A 62 -2.89 10.08 -36.43
C PHE A 62 -2.70 11.40 -37.19
N CYS A 63 -1.98 12.34 -36.61
CA CYS A 63 -1.73 13.65 -37.21
C CYS A 63 -1.00 13.52 -38.56
N ALA A 64 0.01 12.64 -38.63
CA ALA A 64 0.75 12.36 -39.86
C ALA A 64 -0.14 11.82 -40.99
N HIS A 65 -1.11 10.95 -40.68
CA HIS A 65 -2.07 10.43 -41.66
C HIS A 65 -2.85 11.55 -42.36
N PHE A 66 -3.19 12.61 -41.63
CA PHE A 66 -3.94 13.76 -42.13
C PHE A 66 -3.05 14.96 -42.53
N GLY A 67 -1.72 14.81 -42.50
CA GLY A 67 -0.79 15.90 -42.83
C GLY A 67 -0.77 17.06 -41.82
N VAL A 68 -1.17 16.80 -40.57
CA VAL A 68 -1.21 17.78 -39.48
C VAL A 68 0.06 17.68 -38.62
N ALA A 69 0.56 18.81 -38.15
CA ALA A 69 1.68 18.84 -37.21
C ALA A 69 1.25 18.28 -35.85
N ALA A 70 1.94 17.24 -35.38
CA ALA A 70 1.73 16.67 -34.06
C ALA A 70 2.12 17.65 -32.94
N PRO A 71 1.54 17.53 -31.73
CA PRO A 71 1.98 18.32 -30.59
C PRO A 71 3.41 17.93 -30.15
N VAL A 72 4.02 18.77 -29.31
CA VAL A 72 5.28 18.45 -28.65
C VAL A 72 5.14 17.23 -27.73
N LEU A 73 6.21 16.45 -27.55
CA LEU A 73 6.19 15.17 -26.82
C LEU A 73 5.69 15.24 -25.37
N GLU A 74 5.79 16.40 -24.73
CA GLU A 74 5.34 16.62 -23.35
C GLU A 74 3.90 17.17 -23.27
N ALA A 75 3.23 17.36 -24.41
CA ALA A 75 1.88 17.86 -24.45
C ALA A 75 0.92 16.88 -23.77
N LYS A 76 0.04 17.44 -22.94
CA LYS A 76 -1.07 16.71 -22.31
C LYS A 76 -2.40 16.95 -23.00
N TYR A 77 -2.45 17.94 -23.90
CA TYR A 77 -3.66 18.39 -24.56
C TYR A 77 -3.34 18.65 -26.02
N PHE A 78 -4.23 18.23 -26.90
CA PHE A 78 -4.18 18.56 -28.31
C PHE A 78 -5.59 18.74 -28.84
N HIS A 79 -5.77 19.77 -29.65
CA HIS A 79 -7.02 20.05 -30.33
C HIS A 79 -6.73 20.45 -31.77
N HIS A 80 -7.47 19.87 -32.71
CA HIS A 80 -7.35 20.25 -34.12
C HIS A 80 -8.66 20.01 -34.87
N ASP A 81 -8.93 20.88 -35.84
CA ASP A 81 -10.04 20.76 -36.77
C ASP A 81 -9.54 20.16 -38.09
N PHE A 82 -10.03 18.97 -38.43
CA PHE A 82 -9.67 18.24 -39.65
C PHE A 82 -10.68 18.48 -40.79
N GLY A 83 -11.56 19.48 -40.64
CA GLY A 83 -12.60 19.84 -41.60
C GLY A 83 -13.86 19.00 -41.43
N ARG A 84 -13.79 17.68 -41.67
CA ARG A 84 -14.97 16.79 -41.52
C ARG A 84 -15.30 16.49 -40.06
N PHE A 85 -14.30 16.51 -39.20
CA PHE A 85 -14.44 16.28 -37.77
C PHE A 85 -13.36 17.08 -37.03
N ARG A 86 -13.58 17.29 -35.74
CA ARG A 86 -12.63 17.89 -34.81
C ARG A 86 -12.16 16.84 -33.83
N LEU A 87 -10.89 16.88 -33.45
CA LEU A 87 -10.31 16.02 -32.41
C LEU A 87 -9.96 16.88 -31.19
N LYS A 88 -10.37 16.40 -30.01
CA LYS A 88 -9.76 16.74 -28.73
C LYS A 88 -9.08 15.50 -28.18
N TRP A 89 -7.81 15.63 -27.81
CA TRP A 89 -7.04 14.59 -27.16
C TRP A 89 -6.53 15.08 -25.81
N GLU A 90 -6.65 14.25 -24.78
CA GLU A 90 -6.16 14.54 -23.44
C GLU A 90 -5.39 13.34 -22.90
N CYS A 91 -4.17 13.58 -22.42
CA CYS A 91 -3.33 12.56 -21.83
C CYS A 91 -3.35 12.68 -20.29
N HIS A 92 -3.83 11.62 -19.65
CA HIS A 92 -3.84 11.46 -18.21
C HIS A 92 -2.79 10.43 -17.78
N THR A 93 -2.60 10.30 -16.46
CA THR A 93 -1.62 9.37 -15.89
C THR A 93 -1.92 7.91 -16.23
N GLU A 94 -3.19 7.50 -16.21
CA GLU A 94 -3.60 6.09 -16.43
C GLU A 94 -4.24 5.82 -17.80
N PHE A 95 -4.66 6.86 -18.52
CA PHE A 95 -5.35 6.70 -19.80
C PHE A 95 -5.16 7.95 -20.67
N ALA A 96 -5.46 7.83 -21.96
CA ALA A 96 -5.66 8.99 -22.83
C ALA A 96 -7.06 8.95 -23.44
N THR A 97 -7.61 10.13 -23.71
CA THR A 97 -8.93 10.28 -24.29
C THR A 97 -8.83 10.83 -25.70
N TYR A 98 -9.71 10.35 -26.58
CA TYR A 98 -9.83 10.81 -27.96
C TYR A 98 -11.31 11.12 -28.21
N THR A 99 -11.64 12.40 -28.31
CA THR A 99 -13.00 12.88 -28.61
C THR A 99 -13.03 13.41 -30.03
N PHE A 100 -13.78 12.73 -30.89
CA PHE A 100 -14.03 13.13 -32.26
C PHE A 100 -15.44 13.74 -32.34
N ALA A 101 -15.58 14.95 -32.89
CA ALA A 101 -16.87 15.62 -33.02
C ALA A 101 -17.12 16.04 -34.47
N GLN A 102 -18.29 15.73 -34.99
CA GLN A 102 -18.73 16.04 -36.36
C GLN A 102 -20.04 16.81 -36.32
N HIS A 103 -20.06 17.95 -37.01
CA HIS A 103 -21.27 18.73 -37.24
C HIS A 103 -22.08 18.17 -38.41
N HIS A 104 -23.40 18.22 -38.27
CA HIS A 104 -24.34 17.83 -39.31
C HIS A 104 -25.01 19.06 -39.92
N GLU A 105 -25.02 19.17 -41.25
CA GLU A 105 -25.62 20.31 -41.96
C GLU A 105 -27.14 20.40 -41.76
N ARG A 106 -27.78 19.28 -41.41
CA ARG A 106 -29.22 19.20 -41.11
C ARG A 106 -29.43 18.42 -39.82
N GLN A 107 -30.56 18.67 -39.18
CA GLN A 107 -31.05 17.80 -38.11
C GLN A 107 -31.34 16.39 -38.68
N LEU A 108 -30.75 15.38 -38.06
CA LEU A 108 -31.01 13.97 -38.32
C LEU A 108 -31.96 13.45 -37.24
N SER A 109 -32.69 12.37 -37.52
CA SER A 109 -33.34 11.62 -36.44
C SER A 109 -32.26 11.00 -35.54
N ILE A 110 -32.59 10.72 -34.28
CA ILE A 110 -31.61 10.16 -33.33
C ILE A 110 -31.01 8.84 -33.85
N PRO A 111 -31.78 7.87 -34.38
CA PRO A 111 -31.19 6.66 -34.95
C PRO A 111 -30.23 6.95 -36.12
N GLU A 112 -30.63 7.79 -37.07
CA GLU A 112 -29.76 8.19 -38.20
C GLU A 112 -28.46 8.86 -37.72
N ALA A 113 -28.54 9.68 -36.66
CA ALA A 113 -27.37 10.38 -36.09
C ALA A 113 -26.34 9.42 -35.48
N PHE A 114 -26.78 8.29 -34.90
CA PHE A 114 -25.90 7.22 -34.42
C PHE A 114 -25.29 6.39 -35.56
N GLU A 115 -25.92 6.32 -36.73
CA GLU A 115 -25.35 5.69 -37.92
C GLU A 115 -24.30 6.59 -38.62
N HIS A 116 -24.35 7.92 -38.41
CA HIS A 116 -23.46 8.90 -39.04
C HIS A 116 -22.43 9.50 -38.07
N VAL A 117 -21.91 8.68 -37.15
CA VAL A 117 -20.94 9.12 -36.15
C VAL A 117 -19.54 9.39 -36.74
N PRO A 118 -18.74 10.28 -36.11
CA PRO A 118 -17.38 10.63 -36.57
C PRO A 118 -16.44 9.44 -36.79
N LEU A 119 -16.67 8.33 -36.08
CA LEU A 119 -15.90 7.09 -36.20
C LEU A 119 -15.71 6.63 -37.65
N LEU A 120 -16.69 6.89 -38.53
CA LEU A 120 -16.62 6.54 -39.96
C LEU A 120 -15.47 7.23 -40.72
N HIS A 121 -15.00 8.38 -40.24
CA HIS A 121 -13.88 9.11 -40.86
C HIS A 121 -12.52 8.73 -40.25
N ILE A 122 -12.51 7.92 -39.19
CA ILE A 122 -11.28 7.54 -38.49
C ILE A 122 -10.61 6.37 -39.23
N PRO A 123 -9.31 6.46 -39.55
CA PRO A 123 -8.62 5.37 -40.25
C PRO A 123 -8.64 4.08 -39.44
N GLN A 124 -9.19 2.99 -40.01
CA GLN A 124 -9.24 1.69 -39.34
C GLN A 124 -7.84 1.19 -38.94
N GLN A 125 -6.83 1.44 -39.77
CA GLN A 125 -5.45 1.08 -39.47
C GLN A 125 -4.93 1.78 -38.20
N TRP A 126 -5.36 3.02 -37.96
CA TRP A 126 -5.00 3.75 -36.74
C TRP A 126 -5.69 3.13 -35.51
N LEU A 127 -6.98 2.79 -35.62
CA LEU A 127 -7.70 2.11 -34.54
C LEU A 127 -7.05 0.76 -34.17
N MET A 128 -6.63 -0.02 -35.16
CA MET A 128 -5.89 -1.27 -34.94
C MET A 128 -4.48 -1.05 -34.36
N SER A 129 -3.92 0.15 -34.48
CA SER A 129 -2.60 0.50 -33.94
C SER A 129 -2.64 1.04 -32.51
N LEU A 130 -3.82 1.26 -31.94
CA LEU A 130 -3.97 1.71 -30.56
C LEU A 130 -3.25 0.75 -29.62
N GLN A 131 -2.37 1.29 -28.79
CA GLN A 131 -1.69 0.54 -27.73
C GLN A 131 -2.36 0.87 -26.40
N GLY A 132 -2.72 -0.18 -25.65
CA GLY A 132 -3.50 -0.09 -24.42
C GLY A 132 -4.79 -0.90 -24.51
N LYS A 133 -5.72 -0.63 -23.61
CA LYS A 133 -7.04 -1.27 -23.56
C LYS A 133 -8.13 -0.20 -23.60
N ILE A 134 -9.11 -0.35 -24.49
CA ILE A 134 -10.26 0.56 -24.51
C ILE A 134 -11.07 0.32 -23.23
N MET A 135 -11.09 1.31 -22.35
CA MET A 135 -11.88 1.30 -21.12
C MET A 135 -13.28 1.85 -21.35
N VAL A 136 -13.39 2.85 -22.23
CA VAL A 136 -14.65 3.46 -22.65
C VAL A 136 -14.60 3.64 -24.16
N ALA A 137 -15.70 3.23 -24.81
CA ALA A 137 -16.06 3.63 -26.16
C ALA A 137 -17.48 4.21 -26.07
N ALA A 138 -17.69 5.45 -26.51
CA ALA A 138 -19.00 6.09 -26.40
C ALA A 138 -19.37 6.90 -27.64
N HIS A 139 -20.66 6.95 -27.93
CA HIS A 139 -21.26 7.85 -28.88
C HIS A 139 -22.20 8.83 -28.19
N ILE A 140 -22.11 10.10 -28.56
CA ILE A 140 -23.03 11.13 -28.09
C ILE A 140 -23.67 11.81 -29.29
N VAL A 141 -25.00 11.88 -29.30
CA VAL A 141 -25.76 12.72 -30.24
C VAL A 141 -26.20 13.97 -29.51
N VAL A 142 -25.86 15.12 -30.07
CA VAL A 142 -26.32 16.43 -29.62
C VAL A 142 -27.43 16.89 -30.55
N ASP A 143 -28.65 16.85 -30.03
CA ASP A 143 -29.88 17.10 -30.75
C ASP A 143 -30.45 18.48 -30.40
N GLN A 144 -31.17 19.13 -31.31
CA GLN A 144 -31.87 20.40 -31.05
C GLN A 144 -33.36 20.32 -31.42
N THR A 145 -33.92 19.12 -31.43
CA THR A 145 -35.32 18.90 -31.79
C THR A 145 -36.22 19.48 -30.70
N SER A 146 -37.11 20.39 -31.12
CA SER A 146 -38.07 21.03 -30.23
C SER A 146 -39.25 20.09 -29.95
N GLY A 147 -39.75 20.09 -28.72
CA GLY A 147 -40.89 19.25 -28.33
C GLY A 147 -41.00 19.09 -26.82
N SER A 148 -41.98 18.31 -26.37
CA SER A 148 -42.08 17.96 -24.95
C SER A 148 -40.96 16.97 -24.57
N THR A 149 -40.64 16.89 -23.27
CA THR A 149 -39.68 15.90 -22.75
C THR A 149 -40.24 14.47 -22.93
N GLU A 150 -41.54 14.30 -22.76
CA GLU A 150 -42.23 13.02 -22.84
C GLU A 150 -42.25 12.47 -24.27
N SER A 151 -42.52 13.31 -25.28
CA SER A 151 -42.48 12.87 -26.68
C SER A 151 -41.06 12.47 -27.10
N PHE A 152 -40.07 13.25 -26.67
CA PHE A 152 -38.67 12.96 -26.97
C PHE A 152 -38.20 11.66 -26.31
N ALA A 153 -38.60 11.40 -25.06
CA ALA A 153 -38.30 10.14 -24.39
C ALA A 153 -38.87 8.90 -25.11
N GLN A 154 -39.99 9.03 -25.82
CA GLN A 154 -40.56 7.95 -26.63
C GLN A 154 -39.70 7.65 -27.86
N GLU A 155 -39.17 8.68 -28.52
CA GLU A 155 -38.27 8.53 -29.69
C GLU A 155 -36.95 7.83 -29.34
N LEU A 156 -36.53 7.89 -28.08
CA LEU A 156 -35.29 7.28 -27.60
C LEU A 156 -35.39 5.77 -27.36
N GLN A 157 -36.59 5.19 -27.31
CA GLN A 157 -36.78 3.77 -26.99
C GLN A 157 -36.11 2.84 -27.99
N ASP A 158 -36.04 3.22 -29.27
CA ASP A 158 -35.43 2.41 -30.33
C ASP A 158 -33.90 2.55 -30.41
N VAL A 159 -33.32 3.46 -29.61
CA VAL A 159 -31.89 3.81 -29.65
C VAL A 159 -31.10 3.14 -28.52
N PHE A 160 -31.78 2.85 -27.41
CA PHE A 160 -31.22 2.25 -26.22
C PHE A 160 -31.73 0.81 -26.05
N GLU A 161 -30.81 -0.14 -25.85
CA GLU A 161 -31.17 -1.54 -25.55
C GLU A 161 -31.75 -1.71 -24.14
N GLY A 162 -31.43 -0.79 -23.21
CA GLY A 162 -31.86 -0.87 -21.83
C GLY A 162 -33.35 -0.64 -21.64
N SER A 163 -33.98 -1.45 -20.78
CA SER A 163 -35.39 -1.27 -20.39
C SER A 163 -35.62 -0.09 -19.44
N THR A 164 -34.55 0.47 -18.86
CA THR A 164 -34.62 1.61 -17.94
C THR A 164 -33.81 2.76 -18.51
N LEU A 165 -34.52 3.79 -18.96
CA LEU A 165 -33.92 5.05 -19.36
C LEU A 165 -33.50 5.84 -18.11
N VAL A 166 -32.32 6.43 -18.16
CA VAL A 166 -31.81 7.40 -17.18
C VAL A 166 -31.79 8.75 -17.88
N GLY A 167 -32.23 9.78 -17.17
CA GLY A 167 -32.14 11.12 -17.72
C GLY A 167 -32.39 12.22 -16.73
N SER A 168 -31.99 13.42 -17.10
CA SER A 168 -32.21 14.63 -16.29
C SER A 168 -32.24 15.88 -17.15
N ARG A 169 -32.98 16.89 -16.69
CA ARG A 169 -32.78 18.27 -17.16
C ARG A 169 -31.50 18.79 -16.51
N VAL A 170 -30.65 19.46 -17.28
CA VAL A 170 -29.31 19.83 -16.85
C VAL A 170 -28.98 21.27 -17.25
N VAL A 171 -28.16 21.93 -16.44
CA VAL A 171 -27.58 23.26 -16.68
C VAL A 171 -28.56 24.35 -17.19
N GLN A 172 -29.85 24.24 -16.84
CA GLN A 172 -30.92 25.18 -17.20
C GLN A 172 -31.05 25.44 -18.71
N GLY A 173 -31.12 24.37 -19.50
CA GLY A 173 -31.33 24.46 -20.94
C GLY A 173 -30.96 23.21 -21.72
N GLY A 174 -30.50 22.14 -21.07
CA GLY A 174 -30.23 20.87 -21.73
C GLY A 174 -30.98 19.72 -21.09
N GLU A 175 -31.05 18.61 -21.80
CA GLU A 175 -31.47 17.33 -21.25
C GLU A 175 -30.42 16.27 -21.59
N LEU A 176 -30.18 15.37 -20.66
CA LEU A 176 -29.28 14.24 -20.81
C LEU A 176 -30.07 12.95 -20.73
N TRP A 177 -29.77 12.02 -21.62
CA TRP A 177 -30.42 10.72 -21.73
C TRP A 177 -29.42 9.60 -22.00
N THR A 178 -29.56 8.47 -21.31
CA THR A 178 -28.73 7.27 -21.49
C THR A 178 -29.38 6.06 -20.81
N ASP A 179 -29.00 4.85 -21.18
CA ASP A 179 -29.28 3.62 -20.41
C ASP A 179 -28.05 3.13 -19.62
N PHE A 180 -26.90 3.81 -19.77
CA PHE A 180 -25.60 3.43 -19.21
C PHE A 180 -25.11 2.03 -19.62
N LEU A 181 -25.68 1.46 -20.68
CA LEU A 181 -25.32 0.16 -21.24
C LEU A 181 -24.43 0.32 -22.47
N MET A 182 -23.61 -0.69 -22.69
CA MET A 182 -22.90 -0.88 -23.95
C MET A 182 -23.86 -1.53 -24.94
N GLN A 183 -24.03 -0.91 -26.10
CA GLN A 183 -24.90 -1.41 -27.16
C GLN A 183 -24.18 -2.50 -27.97
N ALA A 184 -24.88 -3.13 -28.91
CA ALA A 184 -24.37 -4.22 -29.75
C ALA A 184 -23.12 -3.86 -30.58
N ASP A 185 -22.90 -2.57 -30.86
CA ASP A 185 -21.71 -2.05 -31.54
C ASP A 185 -20.47 -1.93 -30.62
N GLY A 186 -20.64 -2.15 -29.31
CA GLY A 186 -19.59 -2.02 -28.31
C GLY A 186 -19.43 -0.60 -27.73
N PHE A 187 -20.33 0.33 -28.06
CA PHE A 187 -20.29 1.71 -27.56
C PHE A 187 -21.41 1.96 -26.56
N SER A 188 -21.14 2.73 -25.50
CA SER A 188 -22.22 3.35 -24.72
C SER A 188 -22.81 4.53 -25.50
N ARG A 189 -24.12 4.77 -25.32
CA ARG A 189 -24.83 5.85 -26.01
C ARG A 189 -25.32 6.89 -25.03
N PHE A 190 -25.24 8.15 -25.47
CA PHE A 190 -25.83 9.29 -24.77
C PHE A 190 -26.52 10.20 -25.78
N VAL A 191 -27.63 10.79 -25.37
CA VAL A 191 -28.28 11.86 -26.12
C VAL A 191 -28.29 13.10 -25.25
N VAL A 192 -27.78 14.19 -25.79
CA VAL A 192 -27.84 15.52 -25.21
C VAL A 192 -28.80 16.34 -26.05
N ARG A 193 -29.97 16.66 -25.50
CA ARG A 193 -30.91 17.57 -26.17
C ARG A 193 -30.63 19.00 -25.75
N ASP A 194 -30.38 19.86 -26.72
CA ASP A 194 -30.34 21.31 -26.57
C ASP A 194 -31.79 21.83 -26.51
N ALA A 195 -32.22 22.17 -25.29
CA ALA A 195 -33.51 22.77 -24.99
C ALA A 195 -33.36 24.26 -24.60
N GLY A 196 -32.31 24.93 -25.08
CA GLY A 196 -31.98 26.32 -24.74
C GLY A 196 -30.58 26.52 -24.13
N LEU A 197 -29.62 25.65 -24.44
CA LEU A 197 -28.22 25.82 -24.09
C LEU A 197 -27.65 27.07 -24.78
N ARG A 198 -26.70 27.72 -24.11
CA ARG A 198 -26.10 29.00 -24.51
C ARG A 198 -24.59 28.88 -24.63
N GLY A 199 -24.07 29.39 -25.75
CA GLY A 199 -22.65 29.42 -26.03
C GLY A 199 -22.01 28.05 -25.81
N ARG A 200 -20.94 27.98 -25.01
CA ARG A 200 -20.19 26.74 -24.78
C ARG A 200 -20.85 25.76 -23.80
N GLN A 201 -22.14 25.88 -23.49
CA GLN A 201 -22.80 25.00 -22.52
C GLN A 201 -22.89 23.56 -23.02
N ALA A 202 -23.27 23.32 -24.29
CA ALA A 202 -23.32 21.98 -24.87
C ALA A 202 -21.96 21.28 -24.82
N GLY A 203 -20.89 21.96 -25.25
CA GLY A 203 -19.52 21.42 -25.17
C GLY A 203 -19.09 21.02 -23.75
N ARG A 204 -19.40 21.84 -22.73
CA ARG A 204 -19.11 21.51 -21.33
C ARG A 204 -19.97 20.35 -20.82
N LEU A 205 -21.23 20.29 -21.23
CA LEU A 205 -22.13 19.19 -20.86
C LEU A 205 -21.64 17.87 -21.44
N VAL A 206 -21.34 17.83 -22.75
CA VAL A 206 -20.75 16.65 -23.41
C VAL A 206 -19.45 16.22 -22.73
N GLN A 207 -18.56 17.16 -22.42
CA GLN A 207 -17.32 16.84 -21.69
C GLN A 207 -17.61 16.19 -20.33
N ARG A 208 -18.55 16.73 -19.54
CA ARG A 208 -18.92 16.17 -18.24
C ARG A 208 -19.50 14.77 -18.36
N VAL A 209 -20.34 14.52 -19.36
CA VAL A 209 -20.91 13.19 -19.63
C VAL A 209 -19.79 12.18 -19.91
N LEU A 210 -18.84 12.53 -20.79
CA LEU A 210 -17.69 11.68 -21.11
C LEU A 210 -16.77 11.46 -19.90
N GLU A 211 -16.59 12.48 -19.05
CA GLU A 211 -15.83 12.38 -17.82
C GLU A 211 -16.53 11.49 -16.79
N ILE A 212 -17.84 11.60 -16.61
CA ILE A 212 -18.64 10.69 -15.76
C ILE A 212 -18.49 9.24 -16.24
N GLU A 213 -18.64 9.02 -17.55
CA GLU A 213 -18.51 7.69 -18.16
C GLU A 213 -17.10 7.10 -17.96
N THR A 214 -16.07 7.92 -18.13
CA THR A 214 -14.68 7.48 -17.96
C THR A 214 -14.37 7.21 -16.50
N TYR A 215 -14.71 8.15 -15.61
CA TYR A 215 -14.39 8.04 -14.20
C TYR A 215 -15.19 6.95 -13.50
N ARG A 216 -16.43 6.64 -13.91
CA ARG A 216 -17.16 5.48 -13.34
C ARG A 216 -16.45 4.16 -13.65
N MET A 217 -15.95 4.00 -14.89
CA MET A 217 -15.25 2.79 -15.30
C MET A 217 -13.89 2.69 -14.60
N MET A 218 -13.15 3.80 -14.52
CA MET A 218 -11.88 3.87 -13.79
C MET A 218 -12.05 3.62 -12.29
N ALA A 219 -13.14 4.10 -11.69
CA ALA A 219 -13.47 3.82 -10.29
C ALA A 219 -13.71 2.31 -10.08
N LEU A 220 -14.49 1.68 -10.96
CA LEU A 220 -14.84 0.25 -10.88
C LEU A 220 -13.65 -0.70 -11.04
N LEU A 221 -12.50 -0.26 -11.56
CA LEU A 221 -11.30 -1.09 -11.63
C LEU A 221 -10.81 -1.60 -10.27
N GLY A 222 -11.19 -0.97 -9.16
CA GLY A 222 -10.87 -1.43 -7.81
C GLY A 222 -11.69 -2.64 -7.35
N LEU A 223 -12.87 -2.86 -7.92
CA LEU A 223 -13.77 -3.92 -7.45
C LEU A 223 -13.18 -5.33 -7.67
N PRO A 224 -12.62 -5.68 -8.85
CA PRO A 224 -11.95 -6.97 -9.03
C PRO A 224 -10.78 -7.18 -8.07
N HIS A 225 -10.02 -6.13 -7.77
CA HIS A 225 -8.93 -6.18 -6.79
C HIS A 225 -9.45 -6.49 -5.38
N ALA A 226 -10.55 -5.86 -4.97
CA ALA A 226 -11.19 -6.15 -3.68
C ALA A 226 -11.69 -7.60 -3.60
N GLN A 227 -12.31 -8.11 -4.67
CA GLN A 227 -12.81 -9.49 -4.75
C GLN A 227 -11.67 -10.52 -4.70
N GLN A 228 -10.54 -10.25 -5.34
CA GLN A 228 -9.35 -11.12 -5.31
C GLN A 228 -8.61 -11.05 -3.97
N ALA A 229 -8.56 -9.87 -3.35
CA ALA A 229 -7.90 -9.67 -2.05
C ALA A 229 -8.70 -10.32 -0.90
N ALA A 230 -10.03 -10.35 -0.98
CA ALA A 230 -10.90 -10.85 0.08
C ALA A 230 -10.53 -12.27 0.60
N PRO A 231 -10.43 -13.33 -0.22
CA PRO A 231 -10.08 -14.66 0.27
C PRO A 231 -8.65 -14.73 0.84
N ILE A 232 -7.71 -13.98 0.28
CA ILE A 232 -6.33 -13.93 0.76
C ILE A 232 -6.29 -13.30 2.16
N LEU A 233 -7.01 -12.20 2.34
CA LEU A 233 -7.10 -11.49 3.61
C LEU A 233 -7.79 -12.35 4.69
N ASN A 234 -8.88 -13.04 4.33
CA ASN A 234 -9.56 -14.00 5.22
C ASN A 234 -8.59 -15.11 5.71
N SER A 235 -7.74 -15.62 4.82
CA SER A 235 -6.72 -16.63 5.19
C SER A 235 -5.69 -16.07 6.16
N ILE A 236 -5.14 -14.88 5.90
CA ILE A 236 -4.15 -14.24 6.78
C ILE A 236 -4.76 -13.98 8.16
N GLU A 237 -5.99 -13.47 8.21
CA GLU A 237 -6.71 -13.25 9.47
C GLU A 237 -6.93 -14.54 10.25
N SER A 238 -7.41 -15.59 9.59
CA SER A 238 -7.64 -16.88 10.24
C SER A 238 -6.35 -17.46 10.80
N GLU A 239 -5.24 -17.36 10.05
CA GLU A 239 -3.93 -17.82 10.52
C GLU A 239 -3.42 -16.99 11.71
N LEU A 240 -3.65 -15.67 11.71
CA LEU A 240 -3.29 -14.80 12.83
C LEU A 240 -4.09 -15.13 14.08
N VAL A 241 -5.39 -15.43 13.95
CA VAL A 241 -6.23 -15.86 15.07
C VAL A 241 -5.71 -17.16 15.67
N THR A 242 -5.42 -18.16 14.83
CA THR A 242 -4.83 -19.43 15.29
C THR A 242 -3.49 -19.22 15.98
N LEU A 243 -2.59 -18.41 15.40
CA LEU A 243 -1.28 -18.11 15.97
C LEU A 243 -1.41 -17.42 17.34
N THR A 244 -2.33 -16.46 17.46
CA THR A 244 -2.58 -15.75 18.72
C THR A 244 -3.17 -16.68 19.78
N ALA A 245 -4.05 -17.62 19.40
CA ALA A 245 -4.58 -18.63 20.31
C ALA A 245 -3.45 -19.56 20.83
N THR A 246 -2.57 -20.05 19.94
CA THR A 246 -1.41 -20.86 20.34
C THR A 246 -0.51 -20.10 21.31
N MET A 247 -0.25 -18.81 21.08
CA MET A 247 0.55 -17.98 22.00
C MET A 247 -0.02 -17.96 23.42
N VAL A 248 -1.35 -17.78 23.54
CA VAL A 248 -2.06 -17.76 24.83
C VAL A 248 -2.02 -19.13 25.51
N GLU A 249 -2.25 -20.21 24.76
CA GLU A 249 -2.16 -21.58 25.30
C GLU A 249 -0.76 -21.89 25.83
N THR A 250 0.29 -21.49 25.11
CA THR A 250 1.68 -21.66 25.57
C THR A 250 1.97 -20.79 26.81
N ASP A 251 1.40 -19.58 26.90
CA ASP A 251 1.54 -18.73 28.10
C ASP A 251 0.87 -19.37 29.33
N ASP A 252 -0.36 -19.86 29.21
CA ASP A 252 -1.08 -20.53 30.30
C ASP A 252 -0.37 -21.83 30.74
N ALA A 253 0.13 -22.61 29.78
CA ALA A 253 0.91 -23.81 30.08
C ALA A 253 2.22 -23.51 30.81
N SER A 254 2.86 -22.37 30.51
CA SER A 254 4.09 -21.89 31.15
C SER A 254 3.84 -21.35 32.57
N LEU A 255 2.64 -20.85 32.85
CA LEU A 255 2.22 -20.43 34.19
C LEU A 255 1.87 -21.64 35.08
N GLY A 256 1.37 -22.73 34.50
CA GLY A 256 0.96 -23.94 35.21
C GLY A 256 2.03 -25.03 35.39
N ARG A 257 3.13 -25.00 34.62
CA ARG A 257 4.25 -25.97 34.72
C ARG A 257 5.58 -25.26 34.88
N LEU A 258 6.45 -25.80 35.73
CA LEU A 258 7.87 -25.39 35.86
C LEU A 258 8.73 -25.75 34.62
N ASN A 259 8.11 -26.06 33.48
CA ASN A 259 8.82 -26.42 32.27
C ASN A 259 9.20 -25.14 31.51
N GLU A 260 10.45 -25.08 31.05
CA GLU A 260 10.93 -23.97 30.22
C GLU A 260 10.14 -23.94 28.91
N PRO A 261 9.81 -22.74 28.38
CA PRO A 261 9.28 -22.62 27.02
C PRO A 261 10.25 -23.31 26.04
N ASP A 262 9.71 -24.14 25.15
CA ASP A 262 10.53 -24.75 24.10
C ASP A 262 10.95 -23.65 23.11
N ALA A 263 12.24 -23.33 23.08
CA ALA A 263 12.79 -22.28 22.22
C ALA A 263 12.49 -22.54 20.73
N ASP A 264 12.35 -23.80 20.34
CA ASP A 264 11.99 -24.19 18.98
C ASP A 264 10.53 -23.86 18.65
N GLU A 265 9.62 -23.90 19.62
CA GLU A 265 8.21 -23.51 19.43
C GLU A 265 8.07 -21.99 19.29
N GLU A 266 8.76 -21.21 20.11
CA GLU A 266 8.74 -19.75 20.02
C GLU A 266 9.35 -19.25 18.69
N GLN A 267 10.42 -19.89 18.21
CA GLN A 267 11.02 -19.58 16.91
C GLN A 267 10.04 -19.88 15.75
N LYS A 268 9.31 -21.00 15.82
CA LYS A 268 8.29 -21.34 14.81
C LYS A 268 7.16 -20.31 14.75
N LEU A 269 6.72 -19.80 15.91
CA LEU A 269 5.72 -18.72 15.99
C LEU A 269 6.24 -17.42 15.35
N LEU A 270 7.51 -17.06 15.62
CA LEU A 270 8.15 -15.89 15.03
C LEU A 270 8.29 -16.00 13.50
N ASP A 271 8.66 -17.18 13.00
CA ASP A 271 8.74 -17.44 11.56
C ASP A 271 7.35 -17.36 10.91
N HIS A 272 6.31 -17.86 11.59
CA HIS A 272 4.94 -17.81 11.08
C HIS A 272 4.40 -16.37 11.02
N ILE A 273 4.54 -15.57 12.08
CA ILE A 273 4.09 -14.17 12.07
C ILE A 273 4.86 -13.35 11.02
N THR A 274 6.15 -13.63 10.82
CA THR A 274 6.96 -12.97 9.78
C THR A 274 6.45 -13.30 8.38
N ARG A 275 6.05 -14.55 8.11
CA ARG A 275 5.41 -14.94 6.84
C ARG A 275 4.05 -14.26 6.65
N LEU A 276 3.25 -14.13 7.72
CA LEU A 276 1.98 -13.41 7.66
C LEU A 276 2.19 -11.93 7.35
N ALA A 277 3.17 -11.28 7.99
CA ALA A 277 3.55 -9.90 7.72
C ALA A 277 3.96 -9.71 6.25
N ALA A 278 4.83 -10.57 5.72
CA ALA A 278 5.26 -10.50 4.33
C ALA A 278 4.10 -10.67 3.34
N ARG A 279 3.16 -11.58 3.63
CA ARG A 279 1.95 -11.78 2.80
C ARG A 279 1.00 -10.59 2.85
N ALA A 280 0.77 -10.01 4.04
CA ALA A 280 -0.07 -8.83 4.21
C ALA A 280 0.54 -7.61 3.51
N GLU A 281 1.85 -7.41 3.65
CA GLU A 281 2.57 -6.31 3.01
C GLU A 281 2.52 -6.43 1.48
N LYS A 282 2.78 -7.63 0.94
CA LYS A 282 2.64 -7.89 -0.50
C LYS A 282 1.23 -7.56 -0.98
N LEU A 283 0.21 -8.03 -0.28
CA LEU A 283 -1.19 -7.78 -0.65
C LEU A 283 -1.53 -6.28 -0.61
N SER A 284 -0.97 -5.55 0.37
CA SER A 284 -1.10 -4.10 0.46
C SER A 284 -0.47 -3.44 -0.77
N LEU A 285 0.82 -3.69 -1.04
CA LEU A 285 1.56 -3.13 -2.17
C LEU A 285 0.87 -3.38 -3.53
N ASP A 286 0.30 -4.58 -3.71
CA ASP A 286 -0.39 -4.95 -4.95
C ASP A 286 -1.70 -4.16 -5.17
N ASN A 287 -2.33 -3.62 -4.12
CA ASN A 287 -3.68 -3.05 -4.18
C ASN A 287 -3.81 -1.59 -3.73
N SER A 288 -2.89 -1.03 -2.92
CA SER A 288 -3.06 0.31 -2.32
C SER A 288 -3.28 1.39 -3.37
N TYR A 289 -2.48 1.37 -4.44
CA TYR A 289 -2.62 2.34 -5.54
C TYR A 289 -3.99 2.26 -6.17
N ARG A 290 -4.47 1.04 -6.49
CA ARG A 290 -5.75 0.85 -7.17
C ARG A 290 -6.92 1.28 -6.29
N PHE A 291 -6.93 0.95 -5.00
CA PHE A 291 -7.99 1.42 -4.09
C PHE A 291 -7.99 2.93 -3.91
N ALA A 292 -6.82 3.55 -3.77
CA ALA A 292 -6.69 5.00 -3.69
C ALA A 292 -7.17 5.69 -4.98
N ALA A 293 -6.79 5.16 -6.15
CA ALA A 293 -7.22 5.65 -7.45
C ALA A 293 -8.73 5.51 -7.63
N SER A 294 -9.30 4.34 -7.30
CA SER A 294 -10.75 4.12 -7.36
C SER A 294 -11.54 5.11 -6.50
N GLN A 295 -11.09 5.39 -5.28
CA GLN A 295 -11.72 6.40 -4.42
C GLN A 295 -11.58 7.82 -5.00
N ALA A 296 -10.45 8.13 -5.64
CA ALA A 296 -10.26 9.43 -6.28
C ALA A 296 -11.18 9.61 -7.48
N TYR A 297 -11.30 8.62 -8.37
CA TYR A 297 -12.25 8.67 -9.49
C TYR A 297 -13.70 8.71 -9.03
N PHE A 298 -14.06 7.98 -7.97
CA PHE A 298 -15.40 8.04 -7.40
C PHE A 298 -15.77 9.46 -6.96
N ARG A 299 -14.86 10.18 -6.30
CA ARG A 299 -15.08 11.61 -5.97
C ARG A 299 -15.21 12.48 -7.21
N LEU A 300 -14.44 12.20 -8.27
CA LEU A 300 -14.55 12.94 -9.53
C LEU A 300 -15.89 12.70 -10.23
N VAL A 301 -16.43 11.48 -10.21
CA VAL A 301 -17.77 11.18 -10.73
C VAL A 301 -18.81 12.06 -10.03
N HIS A 302 -18.83 12.07 -8.70
CA HIS A 302 -19.78 12.89 -7.95
C HIS A 302 -19.62 14.40 -8.22
N ALA A 303 -18.37 14.89 -8.27
CA ALA A 303 -18.12 16.30 -8.59
C ALA A 303 -18.68 16.68 -9.98
N ARG A 304 -18.58 15.78 -10.97
CA ARG A 304 -19.13 16.02 -12.31
C ARG A 304 -20.64 15.92 -12.37
N ILE A 305 -21.25 15.02 -11.61
CA ILE A 305 -22.70 14.91 -11.47
C ILE A 305 -23.27 16.18 -10.81
N GLU A 306 -22.67 16.65 -9.71
CA GLU A 306 -23.08 17.90 -9.04
C GLU A 306 -23.02 19.10 -10.00
N GLU A 307 -21.98 19.14 -10.83
CA GLU A 307 -21.82 20.16 -11.86
C GLU A 307 -22.88 20.14 -12.96
N LEU A 308 -23.56 19.01 -13.22
CA LEU A 308 -24.67 18.92 -14.17
C LEU A 308 -25.87 19.76 -13.71
N ARG A 309 -26.01 19.97 -12.39
CA ARG A 309 -27.19 20.62 -11.78
C ARG A 309 -28.47 19.94 -12.26
N GLU A 310 -28.57 18.65 -11.97
CA GLU A 310 -29.68 17.82 -12.43
C GLU A 310 -31.01 18.27 -11.81
N GLU A 311 -32.02 18.36 -12.66
CA GLU A 311 -33.41 18.51 -12.27
C GLU A 311 -34.17 17.26 -12.74
N ARG A 312 -34.98 16.71 -11.82
CA ARG A 312 -35.69 15.46 -12.03
C ARG A 312 -36.70 15.56 -13.18
N MET A 313 -36.76 14.50 -13.98
CA MET A 313 -37.84 14.27 -14.94
C MET A 313 -38.81 13.23 -14.37
N GLU A 314 -40.11 13.44 -14.54
CA GLU A 314 -41.13 12.59 -13.92
C GLU A 314 -41.02 11.16 -14.44
N GLY A 315 -41.00 10.18 -13.53
CA GLY A 315 -40.91 8.76 -13.87
C GLY A 315 -39.53 8.26 -14.30
N ILE A 316 -38.50 9.12 -14.34
CA ILE A 316 -37.17 8.79 -14.86
C ILE A 316 -36.11 9.05 -13.79
N PRO A 317 -35.24 8.07 -13.46
CA PRO A 317 -34.15 8.29 -12.52
C PRO A 317 -33.11 9.25 -13.09
N THR A 318 -32.53 10.08 -12.21
CA THR A 318 -31.42 10.97 -12.57
C THR A 318 -30.10 10.21 -12.70
N VAL A 319 -29.06 10.84 -13.26
CA VAL A 319 -27.71 10.24 -13.29
C VAL A 319 -27.20 10.03 -11.86
N GLU A 320 -27.40 10.99 -10.96
CA GLU A 320 -27.07 10.85 -9.54
C GLU A 320 -27.75 9.64 -8.90
N GLU A 321 -29.07 9.49 -9.00
CA GLU A 321 -29.82 8.38 -8.41
C GLU A 321 -29.34 7.02 -8.95
N PHE A 322 -29.04 6.96 -10.26
CA PHE A 322 -28.53 5.76 -10.89
C PHE A 322 -27.12 5.41 -10.36
N MET A 323 -26.22 6.40 -10.30
CA MET A 323 -24.85 6.21 -9.86
C MET A 323 -24.77 5.86 -8.38
N ASP A 324 -25.55 6.50 -7.52
CA ASP A 324 -25.62 6.18 -6.10
C ASP A 324 -26.03 4.73 -5.84
N ARG A 325 -26.98 4.22 -6.63
CA ARG A 325 -27.48 2.86 -6.47
C ARG A 325 -26.52 1.80 -7.04
N ARG A 326 -25.74 2.14 -8.07
CA ARG A 326 -24.97 1.15 -8.86
C ARG A 326 -23.46 1.23 -8.68
N LEU A 327 -22.91 2.41 -8.37
CA LEU A 327 -21.48 2.64 -8.19
C LEU A 327 -21.07 2.59 -6.72
N THR A 328 -21.82 3.23 -5.83
CA THR A 328 -21.48 3.37 -4.40
C THR A 328 -21.25 2.04 -3.68
N PRO A 329 -22.04 0.95 -3.90
CA PRO A 329 -21.78 -0.34 -3.24
C PRO A 329 -20.40 -0.93 -3.58
N ALA A 330 -19.95 -0.79 -4.83
CA ALA A 330 -18.65 -1.27 -5.26
C ALA A 330 -17.52 -0.48 -4.59
N MET A 331 -17.70 0.84 -4.45
CA MET A 331 -16.70 1.71 -3.82
C MET A 331 -16.60 1.47 -2.31
N ARG A 332 -17.74 1.28 -1.62
CA ARG A 332 -17.75 0.85 -0.21
C ARG A 332 -17.03 -0.48 0.00
N THR A 333 -17.13 -1.40 -0.96
CA THR A 333 -16.39 -2.67 -0.90
C THR A 333 -14.87 -2.44 -0.99
N CYS A 334 -14.43 -1.55 -1.88
CA CYS A 334 -13.02 -1.20 -2.01
C CYS A 334 -12.49 -0.52 -0.72
N GLU A 335 -13.25 0.45 -0.19
CA GLU A 335 -12.92 1.16 1.06
C GLU A 335 -12.84 0.19 2.25
N ALA A 336 -13.83 -0.68 2.41
CA ALA A 336 -13.82 -1.69 3.47
C ALA A 336 -12.62 -2.63 3.38
N MET A 337 -12.22 -3.02 2.16
CA MET A 337 -11.05 -3.88 1.95
C MET A 337 -9.75 -3.16 2.31
N ALA A 338 -9.59 -1.90 1.89
CA ALA A 338 -8.42 -1.09 2.21
C ALA A 338 -8.27 -0.92 3.74
N ASN A 339 -9.35 -0.54 4.42
CA ASN A 339 -9.36 -0.39 5.88
C ASN A 339 -9.05 -1.71 6.60
N ARG A 340 -9.55 -2.83 6.07
CA ARG A 340 -9.30 -4.17 6.63
C ARG A 340 -7.85 -4.61 6.44
N GLN A 341 -7.22 -4.30 5.30
CA GLN A 341 -5.80 -4.53 5.06
C GLN A 341 -4.92 -3.76 6.06
N GLU A 342 -5.20 -2.47 6.26
CA GLU A 342 -4.47 -1.63 7.21
C GLU A 342 -4.63 -2.14 8.65
N ALA A 343 -5.87 -2.44 9.06
CA ALA A 343 -6.16 -2.97 10.39
C ALA A 343 -5.47 -4.32 10.64
N LEU A 344 -5.40 -5.20 9.64
CA LEU A 344 -4.72 -6.48 9.76
C LEU A 344 -3.20 -6.31 9.84
N ALA A 345 -2.61 -5.45 9.00
CA ALA A 345 -1.18 -5.14 9.05
C ALA A 345 -0.77 -4.63 10.45
N GLN A 346 -1.56 -3.73 11.03
CA GLN A 346 -1.33 -3.23 12.38
C GLN A 346 -1.45 -4.33 13.44
N ARG A 347 -2.43 -5.23 13.33
CA ARG A 347 -2.58 -6.37 14.25
C ARG A 347 -1.38 -7.31 14.16
N ILE A 348 -0.92 -7.63 12.95
CA ILE A 348 0.27 -8.47 12.74
C ILE A 348 1.51 -7.82 13.34
N ALA A 349 1.71 -6.51 13.12
CA ALA A 349 2.83 -5.77 13.69
C ALA A 349 2.83 -5.84 15.23
N ASN A 350 1.67 -5.57 15.84
CA ASN A 350 1.52 -5.64 17.30
C ASN A 350 1.81 -7.07 17.83
N THR A 351 1.27 -8.11 17.18
CA THR A 351 1.52 -9.51 17.59
C THR A 351 3.00 -9.88 17.44
N ASN A 352 3.67 -9.42 16.39
CA ASN A 352 5.10 -9.64 16.18
C ASN A 352 5.94 -8.95 17.28
N ASP A 353 5.58 -7.73 17.68
CA ASP A 353 6.28 -7.02 18.76
C ASP A 353 6.10 -7.70 20.12
N LEU A 354 4.90 -8.23 20.40
CA LEU A 354 4.65 -9.04 21.61
C LEU A 354 5.48 -10.33 21.61
N LEU A 355 5.53 -11.04 20.49
CA LEU A 355 6.36 -12.25 20.34
C LEU A 355 7.84 -11.96 20.53
N ARG A 356 8.37 -10.90 19.90
CA ARG A 356 9.77 -10.48 20.07
C ARG A 356 10.09 -10.14 21.51
N THR A 357 9.18 -9.44 22.19
CA THR A 357 9.33 -9.10 23.61
C THR A 357 9.37 -10.37 24.47
N ARG A 358 8.47 -11.33 24.21
CA ARG A 358 8.41 -12.62 24.91
C ARG A 358 9.71 -13.42 24.74
N VAL A 359 10.18 -13.58 23.50
CA VAL A 359 11.44 -14.29 23.20
C VAL A 359 12.63 -13.60 23.89
N GLY A 360 12.67 -12.26 23.87
CA GLY A 360 13.70 -11.49 24.57
C GLY A 360 13.71 -11.77 26.09
N VAL A 361 12.54 -11.77 26.73
CA VAL A 361 12.40 -12.09 28.16
C VAL A 361 12.79 -13.55 28.46
N ALA A 362 12.41 -14.50 27.60
CA ALA A 362 12.78 -15.90 27.75
C ALA A 362 14.31 -16.09 27.67
N GLN A 363 14.96 -15.43 26.69
CA GLN A 363 16.42 -15.46 26.53
C GLN A 363 17.14 -14.81 27.72
N GLU A 364 16.65 -13.69 28.24
CA GLU A 364 17.20 -13.06 29.45
C GLU A 364 17.09 -13.97 30.68
N ARG A 365 15.94 -14.64 30.86
CA ARG A 365 15.75 -15.62 31.94
C ARG A 365 16.73 -16.79 31.81
N GLN A 366 16.94 -17.31 30.60
CA GLN A 366 17.91 -18.38 30.34
C GLN A 366 19.34 -17.92 30.66
N ASN A 367 19.74 -16.73 30.19
CA ASN A 367 21.05 -16.15 30.50
C ASN A 367 21.26 -15.99 32.00
N ARG A 368 20.24 -15.53 32.74
CA ARG A 368 20.29 -15.42 34.20
C ARG A 368 20.47 -16.79 34.87
N LYS A 369 19.78 -17.83 34.42
CA LYS A 369 19.95 -19.21 34.94
C LYS A 369 21.37 -19.74 34.68
N ILE A 370 21.92 -19.49 33.49
CA ILE A 370 23.29 -19.86 33.14
C ILE A 370 24.28 -19.19 34.10
N LEU A 371 24.16 -17.87 34.32
CA LEU A 371 25.01 -17.12 35.25
C LEU A 371 24.88 -17.62 36.69
N GLN A 372 23.66 -17.93 37.14
CA GLN A 372 23.44 -18.52 38.47
C GLN A 372 24.10 -19.89 38.62
N SER A 373 23.98 -20.76 37.62
CA SER A 373 24.65 -22.08 37.62
C SER A 373 26.18 -21.95 37.62
N MET A 374 26.72 -20.92 36.96
CA MET A 374 28.14 -20.63 36.93
C MET A 374 28.62 -20.14 38.29
N ASN A 375 27.90 -19.21 38.92
CA ASN A 375 28.19 -18.73 40.27
C ASN A 375 28.12 -19.86 41.31
N ALA A 376 27.12 -20.74 41.23
CA ALA A 376 27.02 -21.90 42.10
C ALA A 376 28.22 -22.84 41.94
N ARG A 377 28.60 -23.16 40.70
CA ARG A 377 29.79 -23.98 40.40
C ARG A 377 31.08 -23.34 40.90
N ALA A 378 31.27 -22.04 40.68
CA ALA A 378 32.41 -21.30 41.21
C ALA A 378 32.45 -21.33 42.75
N GLY A 379 31.30 -21.17 43.41
CA GLY A 379 31.18 -21.31 44.86
C GLY A 379 31.56 -22.72 45.37
N HIS A 380 31.15 -23.77 44.66
CA HIS A 380 31.56 -25.14 44.97
C HIS A 380 33.07 -25.37 44.78
N GLN A 381 33.65 -24.83 43.71
CA GLN A 381 35.10 -24.87 43.48
C GLN A 381 35.87 -24.17 44.60
N LEU A 382 35.40 -23.00 45.06
CA LEU A 382 36.00 -22.29 46.18
C LEU A 382 35.95 -23.08 47.49
N ARG A 383 34.83 -23.77 47.78
CA ARG A 383 34.73 -24.61 48.99
C ARG A 383 35.66 -25.83 48.94
N LEU A 384 35.79 -26.46 47.77
CA LEU A 384 36.74 -27.56 47.58
C LEU A 384 38.18 -27.07 47.74
N GLN A 385 38.51 -25.90 47.20
CA GLN A 385 39.83 -25.29 47.38
C GLN A 385 40.11 -24.99 48.86
N GLN A 386 39.15 -24.42 49.59
CA GLN A 386 39.27 -24.21 51.05
C GLN A 386 39.41 -25.51 51.84
N ALA A 387 38.76 -26.60 51.41
CA ALA A 387 38.93 -27.91 52.03
C ALA A 387 40.36 -28.47 51.81
N VAL A 388 40.92 -28.31 50.60
CA VAL A 388 42.30 -28.68 50.29
C VAL A 388 43.30 -27.81 51.06
N GLU A 389 43.02 -26.52 51.22
CA GLU A 389 43.82 -25.62 52.06
C GLU A 389 43.86 -26.10 53.52
N GLY A 390 42.72 -26.53 54.08
CA GLY A 390 42.66 -27.11 55.42
C GLY A 390 43.53 -28.36 55.58
N LEU A 391 43.57 -29.22 54.55
CA LEU A 391 44.45 -30.40 54.54
C LEU A 391 45.93 -30.02 54.44
N SER A 392 46.26 -28.95 53.71
CA SER A 392 47.64 -28.46 53.58
C SER A 392 48.24 -28.00 54.91
N VAL A 393 47.42 -27.44 55.82
CA VAL A 393 47.85 -27.07 57.19
C VAL A 393 48.38 -28.30 57.92
N VAL A 394 47.69 -29.43 57.82
CA VAL A 394 48.09 -30.69 58.45
C VAL A 394 49.40 -31.21 57.85
N ALA A 395 49.50 -31.24 56.52
CA ALA A 395 50.69 -31.71 55.82
C ALA A 395 51.93 -30.84 56.12
N ILE A 396 51.81 -29.52 56.01
CA ILE A 396 52.92 -28.58 56.29
C ILE A 396 53.34 -28.66 57.76
N SER A 397 52.39 -28.72 58.69
CA SER A 397 52.69 -28.86 60.12
C SER A 397 53.46 -30.15 60.40
N TYR A 398 53.06 -31.27 59.80
CA TYR A 398 53.76 -32.55 59.94
C TYR A 398 55.20 -32.48 59.41
N TYR A 399 55.41 -31.92 58.22
CA TYR A 399 56.76 -31.76 57.65
C TYR A 399 57.66 -30.84 58.49
N LEU A 400 57.12 -29.72 58.99
CA LEU A 400 57.88 -28.80 59.85
C LEU A 400 58.25 -29.44 61.18
N ILE A 401 57.33 -30.15 61.84
CA ILE A 401 57.61 -30.89 63.07
C ILE A 401 58.69 -31.95 62.81
N GLY A 402 58.63 -32.65 61.68
CA GLY A 402 59.66 -33.59 61.26
C GLY A 402 61.04 -32.93 61.12
N LEU A 403 61.10 -31.77 60.45
CA LEU A 403 62.35 -31.02 60.28
C LEU A 403 62.94 -30.56 61.62
N PHE A 404 62.11 -30.00 62.51
CA PHE A 404 62.53 -29.59 63.86
C PHE A 404 62.95 -30.78 64.73
N SER A 405 62.32 -31.94 64.57
CA SER A 405 62.74 -33.19 65.24
C SER A 405 64.14 -33.63 64.79
N TYR A 406 64.47 -33.52 63.50
CA TYR A 406 65.82 -33.78 63.00
C TYR A 406 66.85 -32.75 63.51
N LEU A 407 66.50 -31.47 63.53
CA LEU A 407 67.33 -30.41 64.13
C LEU A 407 67.58 -30.65 65.63
N GLY A 408 66.54 -31.04 66.37
CA GLY A 408 66.64 -31.38 67.79
C GLY A 408 67.56 -32.57 68.02
N LYS A 409 67.44 -33.63 67.21
CA LYS A 409 68.35 -34.79 67.26
C LYS A 409 69.79 -34.42 66.90
N ALA A 410 69.99 -33.53 65.92
CA ALA A 410 71.33 -33.04 65.56
C ALA A 410 71.96 -32.18 66.68
N ALA A 411 71.18 -31.36 67.36
CA ALA A 411 71.63 -30.56 68.50
C ALA A 411 71.96 -31.43 69.73
N GLU A 412 71.19 -32.50 69.94
CA GLU A 412 71.46 -33.52 70.96
C GLU A 412 72.75 -34.29 70.64
N ALA A 413 72.98 -34.65 69.36
CA ALA A 413 74.23 -35.26 68.90
C ALA A 413 75.46 -34.32 69.01
N MET A 414 75.27 -33.00 68.92
CA MET A 414 76.31 -31.99 69.16
C MET A 414 76.51 -31.62 70.64
N GLY A 415 75.76 -32.25 71.57
CA GLY A 415 75.92 -32.08 73.02
C GLY A 415 75.35 -30.78 73.59
N TRP A 416 74.53 -30.05 72.84
CA TRP A 416 73.99 -28.75 73.26
C TRP A 416 72.71 -28.87 74.10
N VAL A 417 72.01 -30.01 74.07
CA VAL A 417 70.74 -30.22 74.79
C VAL A 417 70.68 -31.64 75.35
N LYS A 418 70.22 -31.80 76.60
CA LYS A 418 70.26 -33.07 77.36
C LYS A 418 69.00 -33.94 77.22
N ASN A 419 67.91 -33.41 76.65
CA ASN A 419 66.66 -34.15 76.40
C ASN A 419 65.81 -33.44 75.32
N SER A 420 65.96 -33.85 74.08
CA SER A 420 65.29 -33.23 72.92
C SER A 420 63.78 -33.50 72.86
N GLY A 421 63.32 -34.62 73.44
CA GLY A 421 61.94 -35.11 73.29
C GLY A 421 60.86 -34.18 73.86
N ILE A 422 61.12 -33.53 75.00
CA ILE A 422 60.15 -32.64 75.65
C ILE A 422 60.00 -31.32 74.86
N GLY A 423 61.11 -30.82 74.29
CA GLY A 423 61.11 -29.61 73.46
C GLY A 423 60.33 -29.78 72.16
N VAL A 424 60.48 -30.93 71.50
CA VAL A 424 59.73 -31.26 70.27
C VAL A 424 58.23 -31.40 70.55
N GLY A 425 57.84 -32.02 71.67
CA GLY A 425 56.43 -32.15 72.05
C GLY A 425 55.73 -30.82 72.31
N LEU A 426 56.41 -29.87 72.97
CA LEU A 426 55.89 -28.52 73.21
C LEU A 426 55.79 -27.69 71.91
N LEU A 427 56.63 -28.00 70.92
CA LEU A 427 56.66 -27.29 69.64
C LEU A 427 55.46 -27.61 68.73
N ILE A 428 54.84 -28.79 68.87
CA ILE A 428 53.72 -29.24 68.03
C ILE A 428 52.55 -28.25 68.02
N PRO A 429 51.95 -27.86 69.16
CA PRO A 429 50.84 -26.90 69.17
C PRO A 429 51.25 -25.51 68.66
N VAL A 430 52.51 -25.10 68.91
CA VAL A 430 53.04 -23.80 68.45
C VAL A 430 53.19 -23.76 66.93
N VAL A 431 53.74 -24.81 66.33
CA VAL A 431 53.88 -24.92 64.86
C VAL A 431 52.51 -25.03 64.19
N ALA A 432 51.61 -25.86 64.71
CA ALA A 432 50.27 -26.00 64.16
C ALA A 432 49.48 -24.67 64.22
N ALA A 433 49.52 -23.97 65.35
CA ALA A 433 48.89 -22.66 65.49
C ALA A 433 49.56 -21.60 64.60
N GLY A 434 50.90 -21.62 64.51
CA GLY A 434 51.67 -20.71 63.66
C GLY A 434 51.37 -20.88 62.18
N VAL A 435 51.35 -22.12 61.68
CA VAL A 435 51.00 -22.45 60.28
C VAL A 435 49.55 -22.06 59.99
N TRP A 436 48.61 -22.37 60.89
CA TRP A 436 47.21 -21.95 60.75
C TRP A 436 47.10 -20.43 60.64
N ILE A 437 47.68 -19.68 61.59
CA ILE A 437 47.58 -18.22 61.63
C ILE A 437 48.29 -17.61 60.41
N GLY A 438 49.46 -18.12 60.02
CA GLY A 438 50.21 -17.66 58.85
C GLY A 438 49.42 -17.83 57.56
N LEU A 439 48.89 -19.02 57.29
CA LEU A 439 48.02 -19.27 56.13
C LEU A 439 46.77 -18.39 56.17
N ARG A 440 46.15 -18.20 57.33
CA ARG A 440 44.97 -17.35 57.47
C ARG A 440 45.27 -15.87 57.21
N GLN A 441 46.45 -15.38 57.60
CA GLN A 441 46.88 -14.00 57.34
C GLN A 441 47.24 -13.76 55.86
N VAL A 442 47.93 -14.71 55.21
CA VAL A 442 48.25 -14.63 53.78
C VAL A 442 46.97 -14.57 52.94
N HIS A 443 45.99 -15.43 53.24
CA HIS A 443 44.69 -15.40 52.55
C HIS A 443 43.89 -14.13 52.84
N LYS A 444 44.00 -13.57 54.06
CA LYS A 444 43.37 -12.28 54.39
C LYS A 444 43.97 -11.13 53.57
N LYS A 445 45.26 -11.17 53.23
CA LYS A 445 45.90 -10.19 52.33
C LYS A 445 45.50 -10.38 50.86
N ILE A 446 45.32 -11.62 50.40
CA ILE A 446 44.93 -11.91 49.01
C ILE A 446 43.45 -11.57 48.75
N ARG A 447 42.56 -11.78 49.74
CA ARG A 447 41.13 -11.47 49.62
C ARG A 447 40.79 -9.96 49.61
N ILE A 448 41.73 -9.08 49.97
CA ILE A 448 41.50 -7.63 50.09
C ILE A 448 41.82 -6.86 48.80
N ARG A 449 42.27 -7.53 47.73
CA ARG A 449 42.50 -6.86 46.44
C ARG A 449 41.53 -7.37 45.35
N PRO A 450 40.29 -6.87 45.30
CA PRO A 450 39.54 -6.85 44.05
C PRO A 450 39.94 -5.60 43.26
N GLU A 451 40.33 -5.77 42.00
CA GLU A 451 40.10 -4.74 40.98
C GLU A 451 38.67 -4.87 40.46
#